data_AF-A0A4P9Z5L2-F1
#
_entry.id   AF-A0A4P9Z5L2-F1
#
_cell.length_a   1.000
_cell.length_b   1.000
_cell.length_c   1.000
_cell.angle_alpha   90.00
_cell.angle_beta   90.00
_cell.angle_gamma   90.00
#
_symmetry.space_group_name_H-M   'P 1'
#
loop_
_entity.id
_entity.type
_entity.pdbx_description
1 polymer ?
#
loop_
_entity_poly.entity_id
_entity_poly.type
_entity_poly.pdbx_seq_one_letter_code
_entity_poly.pdbx_strand_id
1 'polypeptide(L)'
;MATSHVDTLYRFIQQHPDGIPTKDVDVAMGHIPDMQRVEAINLMIRRGMIQLLQHQDSFAYKAVQLDTMSIWTKTIKIRTNLHQQVVARCIKTLEQKNLIKSVKSVKLYMLIELTPSTEVTGGPWFTDQELDVDFIETLSSQCYKFIYSR
;
A
#
# COMPACT_ATOMS: atom_id res chain seq x y z
N MET A 1 -7.71 -2.36 -23.13
CA MET A 1 -7.47 -0.94 -23.51
C MET A 1 -7.59 0.00 -22.30
N ALA A 2 -8.66 -0.04 -21.49
CA ALA A 2 -8.76 0.84 -20.31
C ALA A 2 -7.69 0.60 -19.22
N THR A 3 -7.17 -0.64 -19.10
CA THR A 3 -6.12 -0.98 -18.12
C THR A 3 -4.76 -0.35 -18.43
N SER A 4 -4.39 -0.13 -19.71
CA SER A 4 -3.06 0.41 -20.03
C SER A 4 -2.90 1.87 -19.61
N HIS A 5 -3.94 2.69 -19.77
CA HIS A 5 -3.87 4.11 -19.38
C HIS A 5 -3.82 4.29 -17.86
N VAL A 6 -4.51 3.41 -17.11
CA VAL A 6 -4.45 3.39 -15.64
C VAL A 6 -3.02 3.11 -15.17
N ASP A 7 -2.36 2.10 -15.74
CA ASP A 7 -1.00 1.74 -15.36
C ASP A 7 0.01 2.85 -15.71
N THR A 8 -0.12 3.46 -16.90
CA THR A 8 0.74 4.57 -17.32
C THR A 8 0.57 5.79 -16.41
N LEU A 9 -0.68 6.18 -16.10
CA LEU A 9 -0.97 7.29 -15.19
C LEU A 9 -0.46 7.01 -13.79
N TYR A 10 -0.68 5.80 -13.27
CA TYR A 10 -0.25 5.44 -11.92
C TYR A 10 1.27 5.47 -11.79
N ARG A 11 2.01 4.90 -12.76
CA ARG A 11 3.48 4.95 -12.76
C ARG A 11 4.03 6.37 -12.79
N PHE A 12 3.39 7.25 -13.55
CA PHE A 12 3.80 8.65 -13.59
C PHE A 12 3.56 9.36 -12.26
N ILE A 13 2.37 9.21 -11.66
CA ILE A 13 2.07 9.80 -10.35
C ILE A 13 2.99 9.25 -9.26
N GLN A 14 3.39 7.96 -9.34
CA GLN A 14 4.35 7.37 -8.41
C GLN A 14 5.75 7.99 -8.46
N GLN A 15 6.15 8.61 -9.58
CA GLN A 15 7.44 9.33 -9.67
C GLN A 15 7.44 10.63 -8.84
N HIS A 16 6.27 11.07 -8.37
CA HIS A 16 6.07 12.31 -7.62
C HIS A 16 5.54 12.01 -6.20
N PRO A 17 6.42 11.69 -5.22
CA PRO A 17 6.01 11.28 -3.86
C PRO A 17 5.28 12.37 -3.06
N ASP A 18 5.56 13.65 -3.35
CA ASP A 18 4.88 14.79 -2.72
C ASP A 18 3.52 15.12 -3.37
N GLY A 19 3.17 14.43 -4.45
CA GLY A 19 1.99 14.69 -5.27
C GLY A 19 2.32 15.58 -6.48
N ILE A 20 1.50 15.44 -7.51
CA ILE A 20 1.62 16.15 -8.78
C ILE A 20 0.39 17.02 -9.04
N PRO A 21 0.53 18.33 -9.32
CA PRO A 21 -0.60 19.19 -9.66
C PRO A 21 -1.40 18.67 -10.87
N THR A 22 -2.73 18.82 -10.85
CA THR A 22 -3.61 18.35 -11.93
C THR A 22 -3.20 18.90 -13.30
N LYS A 23 -2.82 20.19 -13.36
CA LYS A 23 -2.29 20.84 -14.56
C LYS A 23 -1.06 20.15 -15.15
N ASP A 24 -0.17 19.63 -14.30
CA ASP A 24 1.09 19.02 -14.74
C ASP A 24 0.83 17.58 -15.21
N VAL A 25 -0.16 16.89 -14.62
CA VAL A 25 -0.68 15.62 -15.14
C VAL A 25 -1.29 15.81 -16.52
N ASP A 26 -2.09 16.86 -16.72
CA ASP A 26 -2.73 17.11 -18.01
C ASP A 26 -1.73 17.40 -19.14
N VAL A 27 -0.68 18.15 -18.83
CA VAL A 27 0.41 18.42 -19.76
C VAL A 27 1.19 17.15 -20.09
N ALA A 28 1.59 16.38 -19.09
CA ALA A 28 2.37 15.14 -19.29
C ALA A 28 1.57 14.05 -20.01
N MET A 29 0.25 14.01 -19.80
CA MET A 29 -0.65 12.99 -20.33
C MET A 29 -1.42 13.44 -21.57
N GLY A 30 -0.97 14.50 -22.24
CA GLY A 30 -1.59 15.04 -23.46
C GLY A 30 -1.66 14.04 -24.63
N HIS A 31 -0.92 12.94 -24.56
CA HIS A 31 -1.00 11.82 -25.53
C HIS A 31 -2.23 10.91 -25.31
N ILE A 32 -2.87 10.95 -24.14
CA ILE A 32 -4.07 10.19 -23.79
C ILE A 32 -5.29 11.11 -23.99
N PRO A 33 -6.34 10.68 -24.71
CA PRO A 33 -7.58 11.46 -24.86
C PRO A 33 -8.22 11.81 -23.51
N ASP A 34 -8.76 13.02 -23.38
CA ASP A 34 -9.30 13.55 -22.12
C ASP A 34 -10.35 12.63 -21.50
N MET A 35 -11.27 12.09 -22.29
CA MET A 35 -12.31 11.17 -21.81
C MET A 35 -11.70 9.91 -21.15
N GLN A 36 -10.65 9.36 -21.75
CA GLN A 36 -9.98 8.16 -21.23
C GLN A 36 -9.13 8.47 -20.00
N ARG A 37 -8.53 9.67 -19.96
CA ARG A 37 -7.77 10.15 -18.80
C ARG A 37 -8.70 10.36 -17.59
N VAL A 38 -9.85 11.01 -17.80
CA VAL A 38 -10.88 11.22 -16.77
C VAL A 38 -11.43 9.88 -16.28
N GLU A 39 -11.72 8.94 -17.18
CA GLU A 39 -12.16 7.59 -16.79
C GLU A 39 -11.12 6.86 -15.95
N ALA A 40 -9.84 6.89 -16.35
CA ALA A 40 -8.75 6.27 -15.62
C ALA A 40 -8.51 6.93 -14.25
N ILE A 41 -8.52 8.27 -14.17
CA ILE A 41 -8.40 9.03 -12.91
C ILE A 41 -9.54 8.67 -11.96
N ASN A 42 -10.78 8.71 -12.44
CA ASN A 42 -11.95 8.34 -11.63
C ASN A 42 -11.86 6.89 -11.13
N LEU A 43 -11.38 5.98 -11.98
CA LEU A 43 -11.18 4.58 -11.62
C LEU A 43 -10.10 4.42 -10.54
N MET A 44 -8.96 5.12 -10.67
CA MET A 44 -7.88 5.08 -9.69
C MET A 44 -8.29 5.68 -8.34
N ILE A 45 -9.07 6.77 -8.34
CA ILE A 45 -9.63 7.36 -7.11
C ILE A 45 -10.59 6.38 -6.43
N ARG A 46 -11.51 5.77 -7.19
CA ARG A 46 -12.46 4.76 -6.64
C ARG A 46 -11.76 3.54 -6.07
N ARG A 47 -10.65 3.13 -6.68
CA ARG A 47 -9.80 2.02 -6.22
C ARG A 47 -8.88 2.40 -5.04
N GLY A 48 -8.78 3.68 -4.69
CA GLY A 48 -7.89 4.15 -3.64
C GLY A 48 -6.41 4.14 -4.01
N MET A 49 -6.07 4.04 -5.30
CA MET A 49 -4.69 4.05 -5.78
C MET A 49 -4.07 5.45 -5.73
N ILE A 50 -4.87 6.49 -5.90
CA ILE A 50 -4.45 7.89 -5.84
C ILE A 50 -5.40 8.70 -4.97
N GLN A 51 -4.89 9.73 -4.31
CA GLN A 51 -5.66 10.68 -3.53
C GLN A 51 -5.63 12.06 -4.20
N LEU A 52 -6.78 12.73 -4.23
CA LEU A 52 -6.88 14.13 -4.60
C LEU A 52 -6.56 14.99 -3.37
N LEU A 53 -5.53 15.81 -3.45
CA LEU A 53 -5.16 16.80 -2.47
C LEU A 53 -5.66 18.17 -2.95
N GLN A 54 -6.35 18.89 -2.08
CA GLN A 54 -6.79 20.26 -2.33
C GLN A 54 -6.01 21.20 -1.42
N HIS A 55 -5.39 22.22 -2.01
CA HIS A 55 -4.75 23.30 -1.28
C HIS A 55 -5.19 24.64 -1.87
N GLN A 56 -5.99 25.39 -1.08
CA GLN A 56 -6.65 26.63 -1.52
C GLN A 56 -7.47 26.38 -2.80
N ASP A 57 -6.98 26.89 -3.94
CA ASP A 57 -7.59 26.80 -5.27
C ASP A 57 -6.86 25.82 -6.21
N SER A 58 -5.90 25.04 -5.69
CA SER A 58 -5.11 24.09 -6.48
C SER A 58 -5.40 22.64 -6.09
N PHE A 59 -5.41 21.78 -7.10
CA PHE A 59 -5.57 20.34 -6.97
C PHE A 59 -4.30 19.61 -7.35
N ALA A 60 -3.96 18.57 -6.60
CA ALA A 60 -2.86 17.67 -6.89
C ALA A 60 -3.27 16.21 -6.68
N TYR A 61 -2.70 15.31 -7.47
CA TYR A 61 -2.85 13.87 -7.29
C TYR A 61 -1.62 13.31 -6.58
N LYS A 62 -1.83 12.54 -5.53
CA LYS A 62 -0.77 11.82 -4.84
C LYS A 62 -1.00 10.32 -4.95
N ALA A 63 0.04 9.57 -5.36
CA ALA A 63 -0.03 8.12 -5.34
C ALA A 63 -0.13 7.64 -3.90
N VAL A 64 -1.10 6.76 -3.63
CA VAL A 64 -1.14 5.98 -2.41
C VAL A 64 -0.27 4.76 -2.67
N GLN A 65 0.80 4.60 -1.89
CA GLN A 65 1.57 3.36 -1.90
C GLN A 65 0.64 2.22 -1.48
N LEU A 66 0.43 1.27 -2.39
CA LEU A 66 -0.37 0.07 -2.12
C LEU A 66 0.20 -0.71 -0.93
N ASP A 67 1.52 -0.64 -0.75
CA ASP A 67 2.28 -1.24 0.36
C ASP A 67 1.91 -0.65 1.73
N THR A 68 1.33 0.55 1.78
CA THR A 68 0.87 1.21 3.03
C THR A 68 -0.63 1.10 3.25
N MET A 69 -1.37 0.42 2.36
CA MET A 69 -2.83 0.32 2.38
C MET A 69 -3.34 -0.68 3.45
N SER A 70 -2.88 -0.46 4.67
CA SER A 70 -3.34 -1.13 5.87
C SER A 70 -4.31 -0.22 6.61
N ILE A 71 -5.37 -0.79 7.15
CA ILE A 71 -6.40 -0.08 7.90
C ILE A 71 -6.45 -0.58 9.34
N TRP A 72 -6.51 0.37 10.27
CA TRP A 72 -6.66 0.07 11.68
C TRP A 72 -8.08 -0.37 11.99
N THR A 73 -8.27 -1.36 12.87
CA THR A 73 -9.61 -1.79 13.32
C THR A 73 -10.42 -0.66 13.94
N LYS A 74 -9.74 0.29 14.62
CA LYS A 74 -10.38 1.51 15.16
C LYS A 74 -10.98 2.36 14.03
N THR A 75 -10.25 2.53 12.93
CA THR A 75 -10.70 3.27 11.75
C THR A 75 -11.88 2.58 11.08
N ILE A 76 -11.85 1.24 10.97
CA ILE A 76 -13.00 0.47 10.46
C ILE A 76 -14.24 0.77 11.30
N LYS A 77 -14.15 0.65 12.64
CA LYS A 77 -15.27 0.92 13.55
C LYS A 77 -15.84 2.34 13.38
N ILE A 78 -14.98 3.35 13.31
CA ILE A 78 -15.39 4.75 13.16
C ILE A 78 -16.10 4.96 11.82
N ARG A 79 -15.56 4.39 10.72
CA ARG A 79 -16.13 4.57 9.37
C ARG A 79 -17.41 3.80 9.16
N THR A 80 -17.52 2.59 9.72
CA THR A 80 -18.73 1.77 9.55
C THR A 80 -19.81 2.10 10.58
N ASN A 81 -19.46 2.80 11.66
CA ASN A 81 -20.35 3.07 12.80
C ASN A 81 -21.03 1.79 13.34
N LEU A 82 -20.30 0.67 13.33
CA LEU A 82 -20.81 -0.63 13.76
C LEU A 82 -20.33 -0.97 15.17
N HIS A 83 -21.13 -1.77 15.88
CA HIS A 83 -20.75 -2.27 17.19
C HIS A 83 -19.52 -3.19 17.11
N GLN A 84 -18.66 -3.15 18.13
CA GLN A 84 -17.35 -3.84 18.14
C GLN A 84 -17.46 -5.34 17.79
N GLN A 85 -18.49 -6.02 18.31
CA GLN A 85 -18.72 -7.45 18.07
C GLN A 85 -19.07 -7.77 16.60
N VAL A 86 -19.78 -6.85 15.93
CA VAL A 86 -20.13 -7.01 14.50
C VAL A 86 -18.88 -6.85 13.65
N VAL A 87 -18.08 -5.81 13.92
CA VAL A 87 -16.80 -5.58 13.23
C VAL A 87 -15.87 -6.80 13.39
N ALA A 88 -15.75 -7.35 14.59
CA ALA A 88 -14.93 -8.53 14.84
C ALA A 88 -15.40 -9.77 14.07
N ARG A 89 -16.72 -10.02 13.99
CA ARG A 89 -17.27 -11.11 13.17
C ARG A 89 -16.99 -10.89 11.68
N CYS A 90 -17.18 -9.68 11.16
CA CYS A 90 -16.92 -9.36 9.76
C CYS A 90 -15.44 -9.58 9.41
N ILE A 91 -14.52 -9.08 10.24
CA ILE A 91 -13.08 -9.28 10.04
C ILE A 91 -12.74 -10.77 10.00
N LYS A 92 -13.25 -11.56 10.95
CA LYS A 92 -13.01 -13.01 10.98
C LYS A 92 -13.53 -13.71 9.74
N THR A 93 -14.72 -13.34 9.26
CA THR A 93 -15.28 -13.88 8.01
C THR A 93 -14.43 -13.51 6.80
N LEU A 94 -13.90 -12.28 6.75
CA LEU A 94 -13.04 -11.81 5.66
C LEU A 94 -11.66 -12.49 5.68
N GLU A 95 -11.09 -12.74 6.86
CA GLU A 95 -9.86 -13.55 7.02
C GLU A 95 -10.10 -15.01 6.60
N GLN A 96 -11.20 -15.63 7.04
CA GLN A 96 -11.54 -17.01 6.65
C GLN A 96 -11.72 -17.17 5.13
N LYS A 97 -12.15 -16.10 4.46
CA LYS A 97 -12.29 -16.05 3.00
C LYS A 97 -10.98 -15.68 2.29
N ASN A 98 -9.88 -15.50 3.01
CA ASN A 98 -8.59 -15.07 2.48
C ASN A 98 -8.68 -13.75 1.68
N LEU A 99 -9.52 -12.82 2.11
CA LEU A 99 -9.62 -11.49 1.46
C LEU A 99 -8.71 -10.45 2.16
N ILE A 100 -8.46 -10.65 3.46
CA ILE A 100 -7.62 -9.77 4.28
C ILE A 100 -6.65 -10.58 5.11
N LYS A 101 -5.55 -9.95 5.55
CA LYS A 101 -4.54 -10.51 6.45
C LYS A 101 -4.05 -9.46 7.46
N SER A 102 -3.48 -9.92 8.58
CA SER A 102 -2.84 -9.09 9.60
C SER A 102 -1.38 -8.77 9.23
N VAL A 103 -0.92 -7.54 9.48
CA VAL A 103 0.37 -7.03 8.96
C VAL A 103 1.41 -6.70 10.04
N LYS A 104 1.00 -6.32 11.25
CA LYS A 104 1.90 -5.84 12.31
C LYS A 104 1.48 -6.18 13.73
N SER A 105 0.23 -6.60 13.92
CA SER A 105 -0.41 -6.96 15.19
C SER A 105 -1.91 -7.07 14.91
N VAL A 106 -2.67 -7.78 15.76
CA VAL A 106 -4.12 -8.07 15.70
C VAL A 106 -5.08 -6.89 15.42
N LYS A 107 -4.58 -5.67 15.25
CA LYS A 107 -5.34 -4.43 15.04
C LYS A 107 -5.08 -3.72 13.70
N LEU A 108 -4.21 -4.27 12.85
CA LEU A 108 -3.87 -3.70 11.54
C LEU A 108 -4.10 -4.75 10.44
N TYR A 109 -5.07 -4.49 9.57
CA TYR A 109 -5.48 -5.40 8.50
C TYR A 109 -5.21 -4.80 7.13
N MET A 110 -4.89 -5.65 6.16
CA MET A 110 -4.60 -5.30 4.77
C MET A 110 -5.21 -6.36 3.85
N LEU A 111 -5.43 -6.04 2.58
CA LEU A 111 -5.82 -7.03 1.57
C LEU A 111 -4.76 -8.12 1.43
N ILE A 112 -5.18 -9.35 1.14
CA ILE A 112 -4.26 -10.49 1.06
C ILE A 112 -3.20 -10.33 -0.05
N GLU A 113 -3.60 -9.70 -1.16
CA GLU A 113 -2.80 -9.52 -2.37
C GLU A 113 -1.69 -8.47 -2.19
N LEU A 114 -1.76 -7.68 -1.12
CA LEU A 114 -0.80 -6.61 -0.86
C LEU A 114 0.35 -7.10 0.01
N THR A 115 1.57 -6.78 -0.39
CA THR A 115 2.76 -7.09 0.40
C THR A 115 3.00 -5.98 1.41
N PRO A 116 3.15 -6.28 2.71
CA PRO A 116 3.50 -5.26 3.69
C PRO A 116 4.86 -4.66 3.36
N SER A 117 5.01 -3.34 3.48
CA SER A 117 6.30 -2.68 3.24
C SER A 117 7.39 -3.18 4.20
N THR A 118 8.66 -3.05 3.82
CA THR A 118 9.81 -3.47 4.64
C THR A 118 9.96 -2.66 5.93
N GLU A 119 9.58 -1.38 5.91
CA GLU A 119 9.40 -0.55 7.12
C GLU A 119 8.35 -1.12 8.09
N VAL A 120 7.48 -2.00 7.56
CA VAL A 120 6.38 -2.59 8.29
C VAL A 120 6.70 -3.99 8.80
N THR A 121 7.43 -4.80 8.05
CA THR A 121 7.90 -6.13 8.49
C THR A 121 9.18 -6.10 9.32
N GLY A 122 9.87 -4.95 9.41
CA GLY A 122 11.19 -4.85 10.05
C GLY A 122 12.34 -5.32 9.14
N GLY A 123 12.03 -5.80 7.93
CA GLY A 123 13.00 -6.41 7.03
C GLY A 123 13.33 -7.87 7.41
N PRO A 124 14.26 -8.50 6.70
CA PRO A 124 14.55 -9.94 6.82
C PRO A 124 15.23 -10.34 8.15
N TRP A 125 15.52 -9.39 9.03
CA TRP A 125 16.14 -9.62 10.34
C TRP A 125 15.12 -9.84 11.46
N PHE A 126 13.82 -9.79 11.14
CA PHE A 126 12.74 -9.91 12.11
C PHE A 126 11.81 -11.06 11.74
N THR A 127 11.54 -11.92 12.71
CA THR A 127 10.55 -13.00 12.64
C THR A 127 9.49 -12.68 13.70
N ASP A 128 8.22 -12.60 13.32
CA ASP A 128 7.10 -12.26 14.23
C ASP A 128 7.29 -10.96 15.04
N GLN A 129 7.99 -9.97 14.47
CA GLN A 129 8.35 -8.67 15.09
C GLN A 129 9.41 -8.74 16.19
N GLU A 130 10.02 -9.90 16.41
CA GLU A 130 11.21 -10.03 17.25
C GLU A 130 12.45 -10.10 16.37
N LEU A 131 13.54 -9.49 16.83
CA LEU A 131 14.83 -9.58 16.16
C LEU A 131 15.26 -11.05 16.17
N ASP A 132 15.44 -11.63 14.99
CA ASP A 132 15.82 -13.03 14.85
C ASP A 132 17.33 -13.19 15.07
N VAL A 133 17.71 -13.24 16.35
CA VAL A 133 19.12 -13.34 16.79
C VAL A 133 19.74 -14.64 16.29
N ASP A 134 18.99 -15.74 16.30
CA ASP A 134 19.46 -17.06 15.85
C ASP A 134 19.82 -17.05 14.36
N PHE A 135 18.99 -16.38 13.54
CA PHE A 135 19.29 -16.19 12.12
C PHE A 135 20.54 -15.33 11.91
N ILE A 136 20.69 -14.22 12.66
CA ILE A 136 21.86 -13.34 12.58
C ILE A 136 23.14 -14.09 12.97
N GLU A 137 23.13 -14.85 14.06
CA GLU A 137 24.29 -15.62 14.51
C GLU A 137 24.66 -16.72 13.52
N THR A 138 23.66 -17.42 12.98
CA THR A 138 23.88 -18.46 11.98
C THR A 138 24.50 -17.87 10.71
N LEU A 139 23.96 -16.76 10.21
CA LEU A 139 24.48 -16.09 9.02
C LEU A 139 25.90 -15.57 9.26
N SER A 140 26.15 -14.94 10.41
CA SER A 140 27.48 -14.46 10.81
C SER A 140 28.50 -15.60 10.87
N SER A 141 28.13 -16.73 11.45
CA SER A 141 28.98 -17.93 11.51
C SER A 141 29.31 -18.50 10.13
N GLN A 142 28.32 -18.54 9.22
CA GLN A 142 28.53 -18.99 7.84
C GLN A 142 29.42 -18.02 7.06
N CYS A 143 29.21 -16.70 7.20
CA CYS A 143 30.07 -15.69 6.62
C CYS A 143 31.51 -15.80 7.15
N TYR A 144 31.69 -15.97 8.47
CA TYR A 144 33.00 -16.16 9.08
C TYR A 144 33.71 -17.41 8.51
N LYS A 145 33.01 -18.55 8.45
CA LYS A 145 33.54 -19.78 7.84
C LYS A 145 33.92 -19.58 6.39
N PHE A 146 33.09 -18.90 5.60
CA PHE A 146 33.35 -18.66 4.18
C PHE A 146 34.55 -17.74 3.94
N ILE A 147 34.73 -16.72 4.78
CA ILE A 147 35.88 -15.81 4.71
C ILE A 147 37.17 -16.54 5.13
N TYR A 148 37.10 -17.41 6.15
CA TYR A 148 38.27 -18.13 6.67
C TYR A 148 38.61 -19.40 5.87
N SER A 149 37.66 -19.96 5.12
CA SER A 149 37.90 -21.09 4.21
C SER A 149 38.45 -20.66 2.85
N ARG A 150 38.87 -19.41 2.72
CA ARG A 150 39.47 -18.82 1.53
C ARG A 150 40.87 -18.32 1.85
#